data_AF-A0A0Y0BXB1-F1
#
_entry.id   AF-A0A0Y0BXB1-F1
#
_cell.length_a   1.000
_cell.length_b   1.000
_cell.length_c   1.000
_cell.angle_alpha   90.00
_cell.angle_beta   90.00
_cell.angle_gamma   90.00
#
_symmetry.space_group_name_H-M   'P 1'
#
loop_
_entity.id
_entity.type
_entity.pdbx_description
1 polymer ?
#
loop_
_entity_poly.entity_id
_entity_poly.type
_entity_poly.pdbx_seq_one_letter_code
_entity_poly.pdbx_strand_id
1 'polypeptide(L)'
;PTRKVTVKEQQEWRIPPCISNWKNAKGYTIPLDKRLAADGRGLQQVHINENFAKLAEALYIADRKARESVEMRAQLEKKLAQKEKEKKEEHLRQLAQKAREERAGIRTQGVTDNEDVRERNQLRYERHKDRQRDRNIARAAPDKRSKLEKQRERDISEQIALGLPGAKAGSGELQFDQRLLNQTKGMDSGFGEDEDYNVYDKPWRSNQTVGQNIYRPSRNQEKEVYGDDLDKLIKSSRFVPDKEFSGTDRNARREGPVQF
;
A
#
# COMPACT_ATOMS: atom_id res chain seq x y z
N PRO A 1 -25.46 -51.47 -71.94
CA PRO A 1 -24.70 -52.30 -70.98
C PRO A 1 -23.83 -51.43 -70.06
N THR A 2 -23.92 -51.62 -68.74
CA THR A 2 -23.12 -50.86 -67.76
C THR A 2 -21.63 -51.23 -67.90
N ARG A 3 -20.76 -50.23 -68.00
CA ARG A 3 -19.31 -50.43 -68.06
C ARG A 3 -18.83 -51.05 -66.76
N LYS A 4 -17.96 -52.07 -66.83
CA LYS A 4 -17.34 -52.66 -65.63
C LYS A 4 -16.41 -51.64 -64.98
N VAL A 5 -16.60 -51.43 -63.68
CA VAL A 5 -15.78 -50.54 -62.85
C VAL A 5 -14.38 -51.14 -62.72
N THR A 6 -13.36 -50.29 -62.83
CA THR A 6 -11.97 -50.71 -62.62
C THR A 6 -11.60 -50.71 -61.14
N VAL A 7 -10.63 -51.54 -60.74
CA VAL A 7 -10.16 -51.60 -59.35
C VAL A 7 -9.66 -50.24 -58.86
N LYS A 8 -8.98 -49.49 -59.74
CA LYS A 8 -8.48 -48.13 -59.43
C LYS A 8 -9.63 -47.17 -59.12
N GLU A 9 -10.65 -47.16 -59.97
CA GLU A 9 -11.83 -46.34 -59.78
C GLU A 9 -12.52 -46.69 -58.46
N GLN A 10 -12.69 -47.98 -58.15
CA GLN A 10 -13.25 -48.40 -56.87
C GLN A 10 -12.45 -47.94 -55.64
N GLN A 11 -11.12 -47.84 -55.75
CA GLN A 11 -10.26 -47.34 -54.67
C GLN A 11 -10.36 -45.82 -54.49
N GLU A 12 -10.41 -45.05 -55.58
CA GLU A 12 -10.59 -43.59 -55.53
C GLU A 12 -11.92 -43.19 -54.91
N TRP A 13 -12.97 -43.99 -55.12
CA TRP A 13 -14.30 -43.79 -54.53
C TRP A 13 -14.44 -44.33 -53.09
N ARG A 14 -13.35 -44.82 -52.47
CA ARG A 14 -13.38 -45.28 -51.08
C ARG A 14 -13.42 -44.08 -50.14
N ILE A 15 -14.60 -43.81 -49.57
CA ILE A 15 -14.81 -42.71 -48.62
C ILE A 15 -14.11 -43.03 -47.28
N PRO A 16 -13.23 -42.14 -46.77
CA PRO A 16 -12.62 -42.30 -45.45
C PRO A 16 -13.66 -42.25 -44.32
N PRO A 17 -13.43 -42.97 -43.21
CA PRO A 17 -14.34 -42.91 -42.06
C PRO A 17 -14.34 -41.52 -41.42
N CYS A 18 -15.52 -41.02 -41.07
CA CYS A 18 -15.67 -39.74 -40.36
C CYS A 18 -15.29 -39.90 -38.89
N ILE A 19 -14.13 -39.36 -38.50
CA ILE A 19 -13.70 -39.28 -37.10
C ILE A 19 -13.97 -37.86 -36.63
N SER A 20 -14.87 -37.70 -35.66
CA SER A 20 -15.22 -36.39 -35.14
C SER A 20 -14.47 -36.08 -33.84
N ASN A 21 -14.10 -34.81 -33.66
CA ASN A 21 -13.48 -34.33 -32.41
C ASN A 21 -14.51 -34.14 -31.27
N TRP A 22 -15.81 -34.19 -31.55
CA TRP A 22 -16.87 -33.89 -30.57
C TRP A 22 -17.73 -35.10 -30.16
N LYS A 23 -17.93 -36.08 -31.04
CA LYS A 23 -18.89 -37.18 -30.84
C LYS A 23 -18.25 -38.55 -31.06
N ASN A 24 -18.50 -39.46 -30.12
CA ASN A 24 -18.14 -40.88 -30.21
C ASN A 24 -19.29 -41.75 -29.69
N ALA A 25 -20.38 -41.81 -30.44
CA ALA A 25 -21.63 -42.44 -29.98
C ALA A 25 -21.49 -43.93 -29.63
N LYS A 26 -20.59 -44.64 -30.30
CA LYS A 26 -20.34 -46.08 -30.08
C LYS A 26 -19.11 -46.36 -29.21
N GLY A 27 -18.47 -45.33 -28.66
CA GLY A 27 -17.34 -45.50 -27.74
C GLY A 27 -16.09 -46.15 -28.36
N TYR A 28 -15.85 -45.99 -29.67
CA TYR A 28 -14.67 -46.58 -30.31
C TYR A 28 -13.36 -46.04 -29.72
N THR A 29 -12.40 -46.94 -29.51
CA THR A 29 -11.02 -46.58 -29.14
C THR A 29 -10.28 -46.13 -30.40
N ILE A 30 -10.09 -44.82 -30.56
CA ILE A 30 -9.47 -44.21 -31.74
C ILE A 30 -8.12 -43.62 -31.33
N PRO A 31 -7.01 -43.97 -32.02
CA PRO A 31 -5.68 -43.44 -31.71
C PRO A 31 -5.58 -41.94 -32.00
N LEU A 32 -4.61 -41.29 -31.36
CA LEU A 32 -4.48 -39.82 -31.34
C LEU A 32 -4.16 -39.23 -32.72
N ASP A 33 -3.34 -39.91 -33.51
CA ASP A 33 -2.99 -39.50 -34.87
C ASP A 33 -4.23 -39.36 -35.76
N LYS A 34 -5.18 -40.29 -35.65
CA LYS A 34 -6.43 -40.25 -36.44
C LYS A 34 -7.42 -39.21 -35.95
N ARG A 35 -7.40 -38.85 -34.65
CA ARG A 35 -8.19 -37.73 -34.12
C ARG A 35 -7.60 -36.39 -34.54
N LEU A 36 -6.28 -36.26 -34.49
CA LEU A 36 -5.57 -35.02 -34.82
C LEU A 36 -5.47 -34.76 -36.32
N ALA A 37 -5.53 -35.81 -37.15
CA ALA A 37 -5.47 -35.69 -38.61
C ALA A 37 -6.58 -34.80 -39.20
N ALA A 38 -7.75 -34.75 -38.56
CA ALA A 38 -8.89 -33.94 -39.01
C ALA A 38 -8.86 -32.49 -38.52
N ASP A 39 -7.90 -32.14 -37.65
CA ASP A 39 -7.88 -30.87 -36.94
C ASP A 39 -7.50 -29.68 -37.84
N GLY A 40 -6.80 -29.91 -38.96
CA GLY A 40 -6.49 -28.89 -39.97
C GLY A 40 -5.59 -27.73 -39.50
N ARG A 41 -5.43 -27.54 -38.18
CA ARG A 41 -4.59 -26.51 -37.55
C ARG A 41 -3.12 -26.64 -37.94
N GLY A 42 -2.63 -27.86 -38.17
CA GLY A 42 -1.29 -28.11 -38.69
C GLY A 42 -1.09 -27.78 -40.17
N LEU A 43 -2.18 -27.54 -40.91
CA LEU A 43 -2.14 -27.15 -42.32
C LEU A 43 -2.12 -25.62 -42.51
N GLN A 44 -2.49 -24.87 -41.48
CA GLN A 44 -2.48 -23.40 -41.52
C GLN A 44 -1.09 -22.89 -41.16
N GLN A 45 -0.33 -22.46 -42.17
CA GLN A 45 0.89 -21.70 -41.96
C GLN A 45 0.53 -20.28 -41.51
N VAL A 46 0.94 -19.91 -40.29
CA VAL A 46 0.77 -18.56 -39.76
C VAL A 46 1.79 -17.64 -40.44
N HIS A 47 1.31 -16.68 -41.22
CA HIS A 47 2.12 -15.66 -41.86
C HIS A 47 1.92 -14.33 -41.13
N ILE A 48 2.99 -13.58 -40.89
CA ILE A 48 2.95 -12.29 -40.19
C ILE A 48 3.17 -11.15 -41.19
N ASN A 49 2.39 -10.08 -41.06
CA ASN A 49 2.46 -8.90 -41.92
C ASN A 49 3.60 -7.95 -41.48
N GLU A 50 4.37 -7.43 -42.43
CA GLU A 50 5.45 -6.45 -42.18
C GLU A 50 4.96 -5.12 -41.59
N ASN A 51 3.69 -4.76 -41.77
CA ASN A 51 3.12 -3.55 -41.18
C ASN A 51 3.19 -3.55 -39.65
N PHE A 52 3.23 -4.73 -39.01
CA PHE A 52 3.44 -4.82 -37.57
C PHE A 52 4.82 -4.30 -37.15
N ALA A 53 5.87 -4.57 -37.95
CA ALA A 53 7.20 -4.04 -37.68
C ALA A 53 7.25 -2.52 -37.84
N LYS A 54 6.70 -1.99 -38.95
CA LYS A 54 6.63 -0.55 -39.22
C LYS A 54 5.88 0.21 -38.11
N LEU A 55 4.76 -0.35 -37.63
CA LEU A 55 4.00 0.22 -36.53
C LEU A 55 4.80 0.21 -35.22
N ALA A 56 5.44 -0.90 -34.89
CA ALA A 56 6.26 -1.02 -33.67
C ALA A 56 7.42 -0.01 -33.68
N GLU A 57 8.12 0.13 -34.81
CA GLU A 57 9.19 1.12 -34.97
C GLU A 57 8.67 2.55 -34.85
N ALA A 58 7.54 2.87 -35.49
CA ALA A 58 6.93 4.19 -35.39
C ALA A 58 6.57 4.56 -33.94
N LEU A 59 5.99 3.61 -33.19
CA LEU A 59 5.67 3.80 -31.77
C LEU A 59 6.93 3.98 -30.91
N TYR A 60 7.99 3.23 -31.20
CA TYR A 60 9.26 3.35 -30.48
C TYR A 60 9.92 4.72 -30.70
N ILE A 61 9.91 5.20 -31.94
CA ILE A 61 10.42 6.54 -32.29
C ILE A 61 9.56 7.62 -31.64
N ALA A 62 8.23 7.47 -31.66
CA ALA A 62 7.30 8.41 -31.05
C ALA A 62 7.51 8.50 -29.53
N ASP A 63 7.63 7.37 -28.83
CA ASP A 63 7.88 7.36 -27.37
C ASP A 63 9.20 8.04 -27.02
N ARG A 64 10.28 7.74 -27.77
CA ARG A 64 11.57 8.37 -27.53
C ARG A 64 11.50 9.88 -27.67
N LYS A 65 10.91 10.38 -28.76
CA LYS A 65 10.73 11.83 -28.99
C LYS A 65 9.81 12.46 -27.94
N ALA A 66 8.76 11.76 -27.52
CA ALA A 66 7.87 12.26 -26.48
C ALA A 66 8.62 12.44 -25.15
N ARG A 67 9.41 11.46 -24.73
CA ARG A 67 10.25 11.54 -23.53
C ARG A 67 11.25 12.69 -23.59
N GLU A 68 11.98 12.83 -24.69
CA GLU A 68 12.91 13.94 -24.91
C GLU A 68 12.21 15.30 -24.78
N SER A 69 11.01 15.45 -25.37
CA SER A 69 10.23 16.69 -25.30
C SER A 69 9.73 17.01 -23.88
N VAL A 70 9.38 15.98 -23.11
CA VAL A 70 8.89 16.12 -21.73
C VAL A 70 10.06 16.48 -20.82
N GLU A 71 11.21 15.81 -20.99
CA GLU A 71 12.41 16.11 -20.22
C GLU A 71 12.90 17.54 -20.47
N MET A 72 12.94 17.97 -21.74
CA MET A 72 13.32 19.34 -22.08
C MET A 72 12.39 20.38 -21.44
N ARG A 73 11.07 20.15 -21.47
CA ARG A 73 10.08 21.02 -20.80
C ARG A 73 10.29 21.05 -19.29
N ALA A 74 10.44 19.90 -18.65
CA ALA A 74 10.68 19.81 -17.22
C ALA A 74 11.97 20.52 -16.79
N GLN A 75 13.04 20.44 -17.60
CA GLN A 75 14.29 21.16 -17.36
C GLN A 75 14.11 22.69 -17.48
N LEU A 76 13.36 23.16 -18.48
CA LEU A 76 13.06 24.58 -18.66
C LEU A 76 12.20 25.12 -17.51
N GLU A 77 11.16 24.42 -17.11
CA GLU A 77 10.31 24.79 -15.97
C GLU A 77 11.11 24.87 -14.67
N LYS A 78 12.00 23.90 -14.41
CA LYS A 78 12.92 23.95 -13.25
C LYS A 78 13.82 25.19 -13.29
N LYS A 79 14.39 25.52 -14.45
CA LYS A 79 15.24 26.72 -14.62
C LYS A 79 14.46 28.02 -14.40
N LEU A 80 13.23 28.11 -14.91
CA LEU A 80 12.36 29.26 -14.70
C LEU A 80 11.99 29.40 -13.22
N ALA A 81 11.58 28.31 -12.57
CA ALA A 81 11.25 28.29 -11.16
C ALA A 81 12.46 28.68 -10.27
N GLN A 82 13.67 28.24 -10.62
CA GLN A 82 14.88 28.63 -9.91
C GLN A 82 15.17 30.13 -10.08
N LYS A 83 15.05 30.65 -11.30
CA LYS A 83 15.23 32.09 -11.59
C LYS A 83 14.19 32.95 -10.88
N GLU A 84 12.94 32.49 -10.77
CA GLU A 84 11.91 33.19 -9.98
C GLU A 84 12.21 33.18 -8.48
N LYS A 85 12.71 32.06 -7.94
CA LYS A 85 13.13 31.98 -6.54
C LYS A 85 14.29 32.93 -6.24
N GLU A 86 15.30 32.98 -7.10
CA GLU A 86 16.44 33.89 -6.98
C GLU A 86 16.00 35.35 -6.99
N LYS A 87 15.13 35.74 -7.93
CA LYS A 87 14.54 37.10 -7.95
C LYS A 87 13.77 37.43 -6.67
N LYS A 88 13.01 36.47 -6.13
CA LYS A 88 12.28 36.66 -4.85
C LYS A 88 13.24 36.83 -3.69
N GLU A 89 14.33 36.06 -3.65
CA GLU A 89 15.37 36.17 -2.63
C GLU A 89 16.10 37.52 -2.71
N GLU A 90 16.49 37.96 -3.91
CA GLU A 90 17.10 39.28 -4.13
C GLU A 90 16.17 40.42 -3.70
N HIS A 91 14.88 40.35 -4.06
CA HIS A 91 13.90 41.34 -3.65
C HIS A 91 13.74 41.41 -2.12
N LEU A 92 13.66 40.25 -1.45
CA LEU A 92 13.61 40.18 0.01
C LEU A 92 14.90 40.71 0.65
N ARG A 93 16.06 40.45 0.03
CA ARG A 93 17.35 40.96 0.49
C ARG A 93 17.43 42.48 0.38
N GLN A 94 16.98 43.06 -0.73
CA GLN A 94 16.91 44.52 -0.91
C GLN A 94 15.96 45.16 0.10
N LEU A 95 14.77 44.57 0.31
CA LEU A 95 13.81 45.06 1.29
C LEU A 95 14.38 45.02 2.71
N ALA A 96 15.06 43.93 3.08
CA ALA A 96 15.73 43.80 4.37
C ALA A 96 16.89 44.80 4.53
N GLN A 97 17.66 45.07 3.47
CA GLN A 97 18.71 46.07 3.48
C GLN A 97 18.14 47.47 3.69
N LYS A 98 17.10 47.84 2.93
CA LYS A 98 16.41 49.13 3.08
C LYS A 98 15.84 49.30 4.50
N ALA A 99 15.21 48.27 5.06
CA ALA A 99 14.71 48.31 6.44
C ALA A 99 15.83 48.48 7.48
N ARG A 100 17.03 47.91 7.23
CA ARG A 100 18.21 48.14 8.08
C ARG A 100 18.75 49.56 7.96
N GLU A 101 18.80 50.10 6.75
CA GLU A 101 19.23 51.48 6.47
C GLU A 101 18.28 52.51 7.10
N GLU A 102 16.97 52.33 6.98
CA GLU A 102 15.97 53.18 7.66
C GLU A 102 16.11 53.11 9.19
N ARG A 103 16.34 51.91 9.75
CA ARG A 103 16.59 51.74 11.18
C ARG A 103 17.92 52.37 11.63
N ALA A 104 18.93 52.38 10.77
CA ALA A 104 20.22 53.02 11.04
C ALA A 104 20.14 54.56 10.89
N GLY A 105 19.33 55.05 9.96
CA GLY A 105 19.11 56.49 9.70
C GLY A 105 18.38 57.22 10.83
N ILE A 106 17.58 56.51 11.64
CA ILE A 106 16.95 57.07 12.86
C ILE A 106 17.97 57.26 14.00
N ARG A 107 19.20 56.72 13.89
CA ARG A 107 20.26 56.89 14.90
C ARG A 107 21.20 58.06 14.63
N THR A 108 20.78 59.14 13.99
CA THR A 108 21.58 60.38 13.98
C THR A 108 20.70 61.59 13.71
N GLN A 109 20.01 62.14 14.72
CA GLN A 109 19.80 63.58 14.79
C GLN A 109 19.38 64.03 16.19
N GLY A 110 20.37 64.51 16.94
CA GLY A 110 20.25 65.63 17.87
C GLY A 110 19.54 65.39 19.20
N VAL A 111 20.30 64.96 20.23
CA VAL A 111 20.30 65.45 21.65
C VAL A 111 20.92 64.44 22.64
N THR A 112 21.22 63.18 22.28
CA THR A 112 21.61 62.13 23.26
C THR A 112 23.11 61.76 23.33
N ASP A 113 24.02 62.58 22.78
CA ASP A 113 25.44 62.20 22.69
C ASP A 113 26.14 62.05 24.07
N ASN A 114 25.58 62.63 25.13
CA ASN A 114 26.08 62.45 26.50
C ASN A 114 25.52 61.22 27.22
N GLU A 115 24.31 60.78 26.87
CA GLU A 115 23.64 59.66 27.55
C GLU A 115 23.95 58.33 26.85
N ASP A 116 23.94 58.30 25.52
CA ASP A 116 24.27 57.11 24.73
C ASP A 116 25.75 56.71 24.86
N VAL A 117 26.65 57.68 25.05
CA VAL A 117 28.08 57.41 25.32
C VAL A 117 28.26 56.86 26.74
N ARG A 118 27.48 57.35 27.71
CA ARG A 118 27.47 56.82 29.09
C ARG A 118 26.87 55.43 29.13
N GLU A 119 25.74 55.19 28.48
CA GLU A 119 25.13 53.86 28.36
C GLU A 119 26.04 52.90 27.60
N ARG A 120 26.71 53.33 26.52
CA ARG A 120 27.69 52.49 25.81
C ARG A 120 28.89 52.15 26.67
N ASN A 121 29.39 53.09 27.48
CA ASN A 121 30.48 52.83 28.42
C ASN A 121 30.03 51.96 29.60
N GLN A 122 28.80 52.11 30.08
CA GLN A 122 28.17 51.21 31.05
C GLN A 122 27.97 49.81 30.47
N LEU A 123 27.47 49.65 29.24
CA LEU A 123 27.34 48.38 28.54
C LEU A 123 28.70 47.70 28.32
N ARG A 124 29.76 48.48 28.05
CA ARG A 124 31.12 47.95 27.95
C ARG A 124 31.63 47.48 29.32
N TYR A 125 31.38 48.25 30.37
CA TYR A 125 31.75 47.92 31.75
C TYR A 125 30.96 46.72 32.28
N GLU A 126 29.66 46.67 32.06
CA GLU A 126 28.77 45.55 32.38
C GLU A 126 29.16 44.30 31.61
N ARG A 127 29.41 44.38 30.30
CA ARG A 127 29.89 43.21 29.53
C ARG A 127 31.27 42.74 29.98
N HIS A 128 32.10 43.63 30.53
CA HIS A 128 33.38 43.25 31.12
C HIS A 128 33.17 42.59 32.50
N LYS A 129 32.28 43.14 33.32
CA LYS A 129 31.90 42.62 34.65
C LYS A 129 31.16 41.29 34.56
N ASP A 130 30.28 41.11 33.58
CA ASP A 130 29.60 39.84 33.29
C ASP A 130 30.57 38.82 32.73
N ARG A 131 31.50 39.19 31.82
CA ARG A 131 32.57 38.26 31.42
C ARG A 131 33.46 37.87 32.59
N GLN A 132 33.73 38.77 33.54
CA GLN A 132 34.46 38.42 34.77
C GLN A 132 33.63 37.52 35.69
N ARG A 133 32.34 37.82 35.86
CA ARG A 133 31.40 37.03 36.67
C ARG A 133 31.22 35.63 36.07
N ASP A 134 31.03 35.51 34.76
CA ASP A 134 30.98 34.23 34.04
C ASP A 134 32.30 33.49 34.10
N ARG A 135 33.45 34.17 34.00
CA ARG A 135 34.76 33.52 34.18
C ARG A 135 34.94 33.01 35.61
N ASN A 136 34.45 33.73 36.61
CA ASN A 136 34.43 33.28 38.01
C ASN A 136 33.42 32.15 38.26
N ILE A 137 32.23 32.20 37.66
CA ILE A 137 31.21 31.15 37.76
C ILE A 137 31.69 29.88 37.06
N ALA A 138 32.30 30.01 35.87
CA ALA A 138 32.92 28.90 35.14
C ALA A 138 34.09 28.27 35.93
N ARG A 139 34.83 29.09 36.70
CA ARG A 139 35.90 28.61 37.58
C ARG A 139 35.39 28.01 38.90
N ALA A 140 34.23 28.45 39.39
CA ALA A 140 33.67 28.01 40.67
C ALA A 140 32.79 26.75 40.58
N ALA A 141 32.16 26.46 39.44
CA ALA A 141 31.35 25.25 39.27
C ALA A 141 31.14 24.87 37.78
N PRO A 142 32.13 24.23 37.11
CA PRO A 142 32.00 23.81 35.72
C PRO A 142 30.90 22.77 35.46
N ASP A 143 30.54 21.96 36.46
CA ASP A 143 29.69 20.79 36.25
C ASP A 143 28.17 21.06 36.29
N LYS A 144 27.73 22.21 36.82
CA LYS A 144 26.29 22.46 37.07
C LYS A 144 25.57 23.23 35.95
N ARG A 145 26.28 24.02 35.12
CA ARG A 145 25.66 24.77 34.01
C ARG A 145 25.52 23.95 32.71
N SER A 146 26.40 22.97 32.47
CA SER A 146 26.41 22.22 31.21
C SER A 146 25.20 21.30 31.02
N LYS A 147 24.61 20.72 32.08
CA LYS A 147 23.56 19.69 31.93
C LYS A 147 22.22 20.22 31.43
N LEU A 148 21.80 21.41 31.86
CA LEU A 148 20.47 21.95 31.52
C LEU A 148 20.43 22.51 30.09
N GLU A 149 21.49 23.21 29.70
CA GLU A 149 21.62 23.83 28.37
C GLU A 149 21.86 22.75 27.30
N LYS A 150 22.70 21.76 27.59
CA LYS A 150 22.93 20.59 26.72
C LYS A 150 21.72 19.65 26.60
N GLN A 151 20.74 19.74 27.49
CA GLN A 151 19.45 19.03 27.32
C GLN A 151 18.51 19.77 26.38
N ARG A 152 18.61 21.11 26.36
CA ARG A 152 17.75 21.99 25.57
C ARG A 152 18.18 22.08 24.10
N GLU A 153 19.47 21.91 23.82
CA GLU A 153 20.06 21.91 22.46
C GLU A 153 20.22 20.51 21.85
N ARG A 154 19.76 19.45 22.53
CA ARG A 154 19.90 18.09 22.02
C ARG A 154 18.99 17.86 20.82
N ASP A 155 19.57 17.49 19.69
CA ASP A 155 18.85 17.14 18.46
C ASP A 155 17.88 15.97 18.70
N ILE A 156 16.78 15.98 17.96
CA ILE A 156 15.64 15.05 18.13
C ILE A 156 16.09 13.58 18.03
N SER A 157 17.10 13.28 17.21
CA SER A 157 17.69 11.94 17.09
C SER A 157 18.44 11.48 18.35
N GLU A 158 19.15 12.39 19.04
CA GLU A 158 19.86 12.08 20.30
C GLU A 158 18.89 11.94 21.47
N GLN A 159 17.79 12.68 21.47
CA GLN A 159 16.72 12.51 22.46
C GLN A 159 16.06 11.13 22.36
N ILE A 160 15.83 10.64 21.13
CA ILE A 160 15.28 9.30 20.87
C ILE A 160 16.26 8.20 21.32
N ALA A 161 17.55 8.34 21.02
CA ALA A 161 18.57 7.37 21.41
C ALA A 161 18.78 7.28 22.94
N LEU A 162 18.57 8.38 23.67
CA LEU A 162 18.65 8.44 25.13
C LEU A 162 17.33 8.14 25.84
N GLY A 163 16.26 7.81 25.10
CA GLY A 163 14.96 7.44 25.67
C GLY A 163 14.26 8.56 26.44
N LEU A 164 14.64 9.83 26.24
CA LEU A 164 13.90 10.95 26.83
C LEU A 164 12.55 11.07 26.09
N PRO A 165 11.41 11.11 26.80
CA PRO A 165 10.13 11.30 26.16
C PRO A 165 10.12 12.67 25.50
N GLY A 166 10.14 12.69 24.17
CA GLY A 166 9.88 13.91 23.42
C GLY A 166 8.52 14.42 23.87
N ALA A 167 8.48 15.62 24.45
CA ALA A 167 7.24 16.32 24.71
C ALA A 167 6.61 16.57 23.34
N LYS A 168 5.79 15.63 22.87
CA LYS A 168 4.92 15.85 21.72
C LYS A 168 4.10 17.05 22.11
N ALA A 169 4.44 18.21 21.55
CA ALA A 169 3.62 19.40 21.62
C ALA A 169 2.20 18.91 21.30
N GLY A 170 1.32 19.01 22.29
CA GLY A 170 -0.07 18.63 22.12
C GLY A 170 -0.57 19.37 20.88
N SER A 171 -0.93 18.62 19.84
CA SER A 171 -1.62 19.18 18.68
C SER A 171 -2.74 20.04 19.24
N GLY A 172 -2.75 21.34 18.93
CA GLY A 172 -3.68 22.33 19.47
C GLY A 172 -5.13 22.15 19.00
N GLU A 173 -5.50 20.92 18.66
CA GLU A 173 -6.80 20.52 18.15
C GLU A 173 -7.43 19.53 19.15
N LEU A 174 -8.74 19.68 19.39
CA LEU A 174 -9.52 18.84 20.30
C LEU A 174 -9.25 17.36 20.02
N GLN A 175 -8.81 16.62 21.04
CA GLN A 175 -8.60 15.17 20.91
C GLN A 175 -9.96 14.50 20.69
N PHE A 176 -10.20 13.98 19.49
CA PHE A 176 -11.39 13.19 19.19
C PHE A 176 -11.24 11.77 19.75
N ASP A 177 -12.36 11.18 20.21
CA ASP A 177 -12.41 9.78 20.66
C ASP A 177 -12.10 8.84 19.47
N GLN A 178 -11.07 8.01 19.62
CA GLN A 178 -10.62 7.08 18.59
C GLN A 178 -11.72 6.13 18.12
N ARG A 179 -12.72 5.82 18.95
CA ARG A 179 -13.87 4.98 18.56
C ARG A 179 -14.78 5.63 17.52
N LEU A 180 -14.68 6.94 17.34
CA LEU A 180 -15.41 7.69 16.33
C LEU A 180 -14.69 7.67 14.98
N LEU A 181 -13.35 7.52 14.99
CA LEU A 181 -12.56 7.34 13.78
C LEU A 181 -12.63 5.87 13.35
N ASN A 182 -12.88 5.63 12.06
CA ASN A 182 -13.15 4.30 11.45
C ASN A 182 -14.58 3.75 11.63
N GLN A 183 -15.57 4.59 11.92
CA GLN A 183 -16.96 4.21 11.68
C GLN A 183 -17.26 4.35 10.18
N THR A 184 -17.60 3.26 9.50
CA THR A 184 -17.85 3.21 8.04
C THR A 184 -19.12 3.93 7.58
N LYS A 185 -19.75 4.74 8.45
CA LYS A 185 -20.95 5.50 8.15
C LYS A 185 -20.57 6.81 7.45
N GLY A 186 -20.61 6.82 6.11
CA GLY A 186 -20.45 8.09 5.38
C GLY A 186 -20.47 8.00 3.86
N MET A 187 -20.02 6.90 3.26
CA MET A 187 -19.97 6.79 1.79
C MET A 187 -21.04 5.83 1.20
N ASP A 188 -21.67 4.99 2.02
CA ASP A 188 -22.52 3.89 1.55
C ASP A 188 -24.03 4.21 1.58
N SER A 189 -24.45 5.26 2.30
CA SER A 189 -25.86 5.51 2.63
C SER A 189 -26.53 6.61 1.79
N GLY A 190 -26.15 6.80 0.52
CA GLY A 190 -26.73 7.90 -0.27
C GLY A 190 -26.42 7.99 -1.76
N PHE A 191 -25.80 6.97 -2.37
CA PHE A 191 -25.43 6.96 -3.79
C PHE A 191 -26.02 5.76 -4.56
N GLY A 192 -27.26 5.38 -4.27
CA GLY A 192 -28.00 4.38 -5.04
C GLY A 192 -28.85 5.01 -6.14
N GLU A 193 -29.05 4.31 -7.25
CA GLU A 193 -30.04 4.71 -8.27
C GLU A 193 -31.47 4.55 -7.71
N ASP A 194 -32.47 5.25 -8.27
CA ASP A 194 -33.87 5.18 -7.82
C ASP A 194 -34.47 3.75 -7.90
N GLU A 195 -33.80 2.83 -8.61
CA GLU A 195 -34.16 1.40 -8.71
C GLU A 195 -33.59 0.53 -7.58
N ASP A 196 -32.62 1.03 -6.82
CA ASP A 196 -32.03 0.29 -5.69
C ASP A 196 -32.93 0.40 -4.44
N TYR A 197 -33.40 -0.75 -3.94
CA TYR A 197 -34.31 -0.85 -2.79
C TYR A 197 -33.60 -0.60 -1.43
N ASN A 198 -32.94 0.55 -1.29
CA ASN A 198 -32.10 0.94 -0.14
C ASN A 198 -32.85 1.83 0.88
N VAL A 199 -34.15 1.60 1.09
CA VAL A 199 -35.00 2.44 1.98
C VAL A 199 -34.61 2.33 3.46
N TYR A 200 -33.92 1.27 3.86
CA TYR A 200 -33.56 1.00 5.27
C TYR A 200 -32.07 0.76 5.45
N ASP A 201 -31.47 1.47 6.41
CA ASP A 201 -30.04 1.35 6.77
C ASP A 201 -29.67 0.01 7.44
N LYS A 202 -30.66 -0.78 7.88
CA LYS A 202 -30.44 -2.04 8.61
C LYS A 202 -31.40 -3.13 8.14
N PRO A 203 -30.93 -4.39 8.00
CA PRO A 203 -31.80 -5.51 7.69
C PRO A 203 -32.74 -5.80 8.87
N TRP A 204 -33.96 -6.23 8.56
CA TRP A 204 -34.99 -6.61 9.55
C TRP A 204 -34.55 -7.73 10.49
N ARG A 205 -33.64 -8.63 10.06
CA ARG A 205 -33.04 -9.68 10.89
C ARG A 205 -31.53 -9.60 10.85
N SER A 206 -30.88 -9.67 12.02
CA SER A 206 -29.42 -9.70 12.17
C SER A 206 -28.79 -11.06 11.82
N ASN A 207 -29.52 -11.99 11.21
CA ASN A 207 -29.09 -13.38 11.07
C ASN A 207 -27.80 -13.57 10.25
N GLN A 208 -27.37 -12.56 9.48
CA GLN A 208 -26.12 -12.60 8.74
C GLN A 208 -24.88 -12.45 9.64
N THR A 209 -24.98 -11.71 10.76
CA THR A 209 -23.90 -11.65 11.78
C THR A 209 -23.97 -12.83 12.74
N VAL A 210 -25.18 -13.32 13.04
CA VAL A 210 -25.32 -14.54 13.86
C VAL A 210 -24.80 -15.75 13.09
N GLY A 211 -24.97 -15.82 11.74
CA GLY A 211 -24.49 -16.90 10.87
C GLY A 211 -23.02 -17.29 11.03
N GLN A 212 -22.14 -16.34 11.39
CA GLN A 212 -20.72 -16.58 11.69
C GLN A 212 -20.49 -17.17 13.10
N ASN A 213 -21.45 -17.03 14.00
CA ASN A 213 -21.38 -17.36 15.42
C ASN A 213 -22.44 -18.38 15.89
N ILE A 214 -23.31 -18.93 15.00
CA ILE A 214 -24.42 -19.81 15.42
C ILE A 214 -23.91 -21.04 16.17
N TYR A 215 -22.80 -21.62 15.73
CA TYR A 215 -22.01 -22.57 16.51
C TYR A 215 -20.70 -22.85 15.76
N ARG A 216 -19.57 -22.48 16.36
CA ARG A 216 -18.25 -22.80 15.82
C ARG A 216 -17.37 -23.27 16.97
N PRO A 217 -17.38 -24.58 17.29
CA PRO A 217 -16.65 -25.10 18.44
C PRO A 217 -15.15 -24.82 18.25
N SER A 218 -14.58 -24.06 19.19
CA SER A 218 -13.16 -23.75 19.20
C SER A 218 -12.43 -24.90 19.89
N ARG A 219 -11.74 -25.71 19.09
CA ARG A 219 -10.96 -26.87 19.56
C ARG A 219 -9.92 -26.49 20.63
N ASN A 220 -9.48 -25.24 20.66
CA ASN A 220 -8.54 -24.73 21.67
C ASN A 220 -9.23 -24.39 23.00
N GLN A 221 -10.48 -23.93 22.97
CA GLN A 221 -11.21 -23.52 24.17
C GLN A 221 -11.78 -24.73 24.92
N GLU A 222 -12.18 -25.78 24.20
CA GLU A 222 -12.65 -27.03 24.81
C GLU A 222 -11.53 -27.80 25.51
N LYS A 223 -10.29 -27.70 25.01
CA LYS A 223 -9.12 -28.39 25.57
C LYS A 223 -8.70 -27.83 26.93
N GLU A 224 -8.90 -26.54 27.17
CA GLU A 224 -8.67 -25.93 28.49
C GLU A 224 -9.75 -26.30 29.51
N VAL A 225 -11.00 -26.47 29.08
CA VAL A 225 -12.14 -26.69 29.99
C VAL A 225 -12.29 -28.15 30.40
N TYR A 226 -12.08 -29.11 29.49
CA TYR A 226 -12.31 -30.54 29.74
C TYR A 226 -11.02 -31.39 29.81
N GLY A 227 -9.85 -30.80 29.55
CA GLY A 227 -8.56 -31.50 29.57
C GLY A 227 -8.47 -32.68 28.59
N ASP A 228 -7.37 -33.44 28.66
CA ASP A 228 -7.09 -34.58 27.76
C ASP A 228 -8.00 -35.81 28.02
N ASP A 229 -8.97 -35.74 28.94
CA ASP A 229 -9.85 -36.86 29.29
C ASP A 229 -10.85 -37.19 28.16
N LEU A 230 -11.29 -36.19 27.39
CA LEU A 230 -12.12 -36.43 26.20
C LEU A 230 -11.34 -37.22 25.13
N ASP A 231 -10.08 -36.84 24.92
CA ASP A 231 -9.18 -37.53 23.97
C ASP A 231 -8.87 -38.97 24.42
N LYS A 232 -8.78 -39.24 25.73
CA LYS A 232 -8.66 -40.59 26.27
C LYS A 232 -9.94 -41.41 26.10
N LEU A 233 -11.10 -40.81 26.31
CA LEU A 233 -12.40 -41.47 26.15
C LEU A 233 -12.64 -41.86 24.67
N ILE A 234 -12.36 -40.94 23.75
CA ILE A 234 -12.46 -41.16 22.29
C ILE A 234 -11.51 -42.26 21.81
N LYS A 235 -10.30 -42.35 22.38
CA LYS A 235 -9.31 -43.38 22.02
C LYS A 235 -9.58 -44.73 22.68
N SER A 236 -10.45 -44.81 23.68
CA SER A 236 -10.79 -46.07 24.33
C SER A 236 -11.77 -46.87 23.46
N SER A 237 -11.28 -47.96 22.85
CA SER A 237 -12.03 -48.87 21.98
C SER A 237 -12.99 -49.80 22.74
N ARG A 238 -13.66 -49.32 23.79
CA ARG A 238 -14.57 -50.12 24.62
C ARG A 238 -15.93 -50.40 23.97
N PHE A 239 -16.29 -49.65 22.92
CA PHE A 239 -17.59 -49.73 22.26
C PHE A 239 -17.43 -49.97 20.75
N VAL A 240 -16.89 -51.14 20.40
CA VAL A 240 -16.87 -51.64 19.02
C VAL A 240 -18.02 -52.64 18.87
N PRO A 241 -19.08 -52.34 18.09
CA PRO A 241 -20.17 -53.29 17.86
C PRO A 241 -19.72 -54.43 16.93
N ASP A 242 -20.16 -55.66 17.22
CA ASP A 242 -19.80 -56.88 16.46
C ASP A 242 -20.39 -56.93 15.03
N LYS A 243 -21.37 -56.07 14.73
CA LYS A 243 -22.02 -55.98 13.42
C LYS A 243 -22.06 -54.53 12.96
N GLU A 244 -21.24 -54.22 11.97
CA GLU A 244 -21.13 -52.87 11.42
C GLU A 244 -22.20 -52.61 10.35
N PHE A 245 -22.67 -51.37 10.28
CA PHE A 245 -23.61 -50.92 9.24
C PHE A 245 -22.81 -50.66 7.95
N SER A 246 -23.24 -51.24 6.82
CA SER A 246 -22.54 -51.08 5.54
C SER A 246 -22.57 -49.61 5.10
N GLY A 247 -21.40 -48.96 5.06
CA GLY A 247 -21.24 -47.56 4.65
C GLY A 247 -20.49 -46.67 5.65
N THR A 248 -20.14 -47.17 6.84
CA THR A 248 -19.38 -46.38 7.83
C THR A 248 -17.87 -46.57 7.65
N ASP A 249 -17.16 -45.57 7.14
CA ASP A 249 -15.69 -45.54 7.09
C ASP A 249 -15.11 -44.99 8.41
N ARG A 250 -14.31 -45.79 9.11
CA ARG A 250 -13.65 -45.39 10.37
C ARG A 250 -12.46 -44.45 10.16
N ASN A 251 -11.96 -44.33 8.93
CA ASN A 251 -10.85 -43.41 8.60
C ASN A 251 -11.31 -42.00 8.21
N ALA A 252 -12.62 -41.76 8.10
CA ALA A 252 -13.14 -40.42 7.83
C ALA A 252 -12.93 -39.51 9.05
N ARG A 253 -12.06 -38.50 8.89
CA ARG A 253 -11.91 -37.42 9.88
C ARG A 253 -13.26 -36.70 10.00
N ARG A 254 -13.87 -36.74 11.19
CA ARG A 254 -15.11 -36.03 11.50
C ARG A 254 -14.82 -34.54 11.64
N GLU A 255 -14.58 -33.87 10.52
CA GLU A 255 -14.49 -32.41 10.43
C GLU A 255 -15.64 -31.92 9.55
N GLY A 256 -16.74 -31.54 10.19
CA GLY A 256 -17.91 -31.00 9.52
C GLY A 256 -19.20 -31.26 10.29
N PRO A 257 -20.26 -30.47 10.03
CA PRO A 257 -21.58 -30.73 10.58
C PRO A 257 -22.07 -32.10 10.12
N VAL A 258 -22.73 -32.84 11.02
CA VAL A 258 -23.33 -34.14 10.74
C VAL A 258 -24.34 -33.97 9.60
N GLN A 259 -24.05 -34.58 8.46
CA GLN A 259 -24.99 -34.71 7.36
C GLN A 259 -25.95 -35.85 7.73
N PHE A 260 -27.26 -35.54 7.71
CA PHE A 260 -28.33 -36.52 7.85
C PHE A 260 -28.76 -37.01 6.46
#